data_AF-A0A925HQH9-F1
#
_entry.id   AF-A0A925HQH9-F1
#
_cell.length_a   1.000
_cell.length_b   1.000
_cell.length_c   1.000
_cell.angle_alpha   90.00
_cell.angle_beta   90.00
_cell.angle_gamma   90.00
#
_symmetry.space_group_name_H-M   'P 1'
#
loop_
_entity.id
_entity.type
_entity.pdbx_description
1 polymer ?
#
loop_
_entity_poly.entity_id
_entity_poly.type
_entity_poly.pdbx_seq_one_letter_code
_entity_poly.pdbx_strand_id
1 'polypeptide(L)'
;MREDPAGTAWLVGVLLPFARDVLLTILVEGLVLVVALDPRHRVHTRIHAAWWLSACTLPVVQFVFPLLAAVGWSRWQWVTAAEVFAPAAECTLFARLIATRSDGMRHAMPRDMVTIVLANALSFGVGETLLLSGHR
;
A
#
# COMPACT_ATOMS: atom_id res chain seq x y z
N MET A 1 -30.62 -23.02 -9.55
CA MET A 1 -29.22 -23.06 -9.11
C MET A 1 -29.21 -23.05 -7.59
N ARG A 2 -28.75 -24.12 -6.95
CA ARG A 2 -28.63 -24.23 -5.49
C ARG A 2 -27.27 -23.64 -5.15
N GLU A 3 -27.22 -22.57 -4.35
CA GLU A 3 -25.94 -22.04 -3.90
C GLU A 3 -25.22 -23.13 -3.09
N ASP A 4 -23.97 -23.41 -3.45
CA ASP A 4 -23.13 -24.33 -2.70
C ASP A 4 -22.63 -23.58 -1.46
N PRO A 5 -23.15 -23.90 -0.26
CA PRO A 5 -22.78 -23.20 0.96
C PRO A 5 -21.27 -23.26 1.23
N ALA A 6 -20.58 -24.29 0.73
CA ALA A 6 -19.13 -24.41 0.84
C ALA A 6 -18.37 -23.37 0.00
N GLY A 7 -18.89 -23.04 -1.20
CA GLY A 7 -18.31 -22.03 -2.07
C GLY A 7 -18.41 -20.62 -1.47
N THR A 8 -19.57 -20.26 -0.92
CA THR A 8 -19.77 -18.98 -0.21
C THR A 8 -18.92 -18.87 1.05
N ALA A 9 -18.79 -19.95 1.83
CA ALA A 9 -17.97 -19.94 3.03
C ALA A 9 -16.48 -19.75 2.72
N TRP A 10 -15.98 -20.36 1.64
CA TRP A 10 -14.60 -20.19 1.19
C TRP A 10 -14.34 -18.76 0.68
N LEU A 11 -15.24 -18.23 -0.15
CA LEU A 11 -15.15 -16.86 -0.65
C LEU A 11 -15.13 -15.85 0.48
N VAL A 12 -16.02 -15.98 1.47
CA VAL A 12 -16.03 -15.09 2.64
C VAL A 12 -14.75 -15.26 3.47
N GLY A 13 -14.26 -16.49 3.66
CA GLY A 13 -13.05 -16.77 4.42
C GLY A 13 -11.76 -16.20 3.81
N VAL A 14 -11.71 -16.00 2.49
CA VAL A 14 -10.52 -15.46 1.79
C VAL A 14 -10.68 -13.99 1.41
N LEU A 15 -11.84 -13.61 0.87
CA LEU A 15 -12.07 -12.24 0.39
C LEU A 15 -12.20 -11.23 1.52
N LEU A 16 -12.82 -11.59 2.64
CA LEU A 16 -13.04 -10.65 3.73
C LEU A 16 -11.74 -10.23 4.42
N PRO A 17 -10.82 -11.15 4.79
CA PRO A 17 -9.50 -10.75 5.30
C PRO A 17 -8.70 -9.95 4.27
N PHE A 18 -8.72 -10.38 3.00
CA PHE A 18 -8.03 -9.67 1.93
C PHE A 18 -8.54 -8.23 1.78
N ALA A 19 -9.86 -8.04 1.69
CA ALA A 19 -10.48 -6.73 1.57
C ALA A 19 -10.19 -5.86 2.80
N ARG A 20 -10.23 -6.44 4.00
CA ARG A 20 -9.87 -5.73 5.24
C ARG A 20 -8.44 -5.19 5.18
N ASP A 21 -7.48 -6.03 4.79
CA ASP A 21 -6.07 -5.66 4.77
C ASP A 21 -5.82 -4.56 3.72
N VAL A 22 -6.42 -4.68 2.53
CA VAL A 22 -6.39 -3.64 1.48
C VAL A 22 -6.98 -2.32 1.97
N LEU A 23 -8.16 -2.35 2.58
CA LEU A 23 -8.83 -1.14 3.07
C LEU A 23 -8.06 -0.47 4.19
N LEU A 24 -7.47 -1.25 5.10
CA LEU A 24 -6.65 -0.74 6.18
C LEU A 24 -5.40 -0.04 5.65
N THR A 25 -4.69 -0.66 4.70
CA THR A 25 -3.53 -0.04 4.04
C THR A 25 -3.91 1.28 3.39
N ILE A 26 -4.96 1.30 2.56
CA ILE A 26 -5.44 2.51 1.89
C ILE A 26 -5.83 3.60 2.90
N LEU A 27 -6.46 3.23 4.02
CA LEU A 27 -6.84 4.16 5.08
C LEU A 27 -5.62 4.78 5.77
N VAL A 28 -4.66 3.96 6.19
CA VAL A 28 -3.47 4.41 6.91
C VAL A 28 -2.62 5.29 5.99
N GLU A 29 -2.31 4.82 4.78
CA GLU A 29 -1.52 5.57 3.81
C GLU A 29 -2.24 6.84 3.37
N GLY A 30 -3.54 6.74 3.09
CA GLY A 30 -4.36 7.89 2.73
C GLY A 30 -4.39 8.97 3.79
N LEU A 31 -4.52 8.58 5.07
CA LEU A 31 -4.49 9.54 6.17
C LEU A 31 -3.13 10.25 6.27
N VAL A 32 -2.04 9.48 6.21
CA VAL A 32 -0.68 10.03 6.26
C VAL A 32 -0.44 10.97 5.08
N LEU A 33 -0.78 10.57 3.86
CA LEU A 33 -0.57 11.39 2.66
C LEU A 33 -1.43 12.65 2.66
N VAL A 34 -2.69 12.59 3.09
CA VAL A 34 -3.56 13.76 3.18
C VAL A 34 -3.00 14.79 4.16
N VAL A 35 -2.47 14.33 5.29
CA VAL A 35 -1.95 15.20 6.37
C VAL A 35 -0.54 15.73 6.07
N ALA A 36 0.37 14.89 5.59
CA ALA A 36 1.80 15.19 5.58
C ALA A 36 2.37 15.63 4.22
N LEU A 37 1.70 15.32 3.10
CA LEU A 37 2.09 15.85 1.78
C LEU A 37 2.07 17.39 1.78
N ASP A 38 2.86 17.99 0.88
CA ASP A 38 2.97 19.44 0.80
C ASP A 38 1.58 20.14 0.67
N PRO A 39 1.32 21.21 1.45
CA PRO A 39 0.06 21.94 1.42
C PRO A 39 -0.38 22.43 0.04
N ARG A 40 0.57 22.62 -0.90
CA ARG A 40 0.30 23.08 -2.27
C ARG A 40 -0.47 22.06 -3.10
N HIS A 41 -0.44 20.77 -2.73
CA HIS A 41 -1.30 19.75 -3.35
C HIS A 41 -2.75 19.99 -2.94
N ARG A 42 -3.67 20.09 -3.91
CA ARG A 42 -5.12 20.08 -3.62
C ARG A 42 -5.49 18.79 -2.90
N VAL A 43 -6.40 18.85 -1.93
CA VAL A 43 -6.85 17.68 -1.14
C VAL A 43 -7.29 16.52 -2.04
N HIS A 44 -8.03 16.82 -3.10
CA HIS A 44 -8.43 15.83 -4.11
C HIS A 44 -7.22 15.10 -4.71
N THR A 45 -6.16 15.83 -5.07
CA THR A 45 -4.91 15.21 -5.58
C THR A 45 -4.26 14.29 -4.55
N ARG A 46 -4.30 14.63 -3.26
CA ARG A 46 -3.72 13.80 -2.20
C ARG A 46 -4.49 12.49 -2.02
N ILE A 47 -5.82 12.55 -2.02
CA ILE A 47 -6.69 11.37 -1.91
C ILE A 47 -6.52 10.48 -3.14
N HIS A 48 -6.53 11.07 -4.34
CA HIS A 48 -6.31 10.31 -5.58
C HIS A 48 -4.91 9.71 -5.65
N ALA A 49 -3.88 10.44 -5.20
CA ALA A 49 -2.53 9.91 -5.13
C ALA A 49 -2.47 8.70 -4.19
N ALA A 50 -3.01 8.81 -2.97
CA ALA A 50 -3.04 7.68 -2.04
C ALA A 50 -3.72 6.45 -2.66
N TRP A 51 -4.93 6.61 -3.17
CA TRP A 51 -5.68 5.50 -3.75
C TRP A 51 -4.99 4.89 -4.98
N TRP A 52 -4.48 5.73 -5.88
CA TRP A 52 -3.84 5.29 -7.12
C TRP A 52 -2.50 4.59 -6.87
N LEU A 53 -1.68 5.12 -5.96
CA LEU A 53 -0.38 4.57 -5.61
C LEU A 53 -0.55 3.18 -4.99
N SER A 54 -1.38 3.04 -3.96
CA SER A 54 -1.66 1.75 -3.32
C SER A 54 -2.28 0.76 -4.31
N ALA A 55 -3.17 1.20 -5.20
CA ALA A 55 -3.76 0.32 -6.22
C ALA A 55 -2.73 -0.27 -7.19
N CYS A 56 -1.63 0.45 -7.43
CA CYS A 56 -0.55 0.01 -8.32
C CYS A 56 0.45 -0.93 -7.62
N THR A 57 0.67 -0.75 -6.32
CA THR A 57 1.69 -1.50 -5.56
C THR A 57 1.14 -2.70 -4.80
N LEU A 58 -0.07 -2.61 -4.25
CA LEU A 58 -0.69 -3.68 -3.44
C LEU A 58 -0.81 -5.02 -4.18
N PRO A 59 -1.26 -5.10 -5.45
CA PRO A 59 -1.36 -6.39 -6.13
C PRO A 59 0.00 -7.09 -6.23
N VAL A 60 1.09 -6.34 -6.38
CA VAL A 60 2.43 -6.91 -6.43
C VAL A 60 2.85 -7.39 -5.04
N VAL A 61 2.69 -6.56 -4.01
CA VAL A 61 3.02 -6.91 -2.62
C VAL A 61 2.24 -8.14 -2.14
N GLN A 62 0.97 -8.24 -2.48
CA GLN A 62 0.07 -9.24 -1.91
C GLN A 62 0.02 -10.54 -2.73
N PHE A 63 0.29 -10.50 -4.04
CA PHE A 63 0.29 -11.70 -4.87
C PHE A 63 1.68 -12.13 -5.31
N VAL A 64 2.53 -11.20 -5.75
CA VAL A 64 3.84 -11.53 -6.36
C VAL A 64 4.88 -11.89 -5.30
N PHE A 65 4.99 -11.11 -4.22
CA PHE A 65 6.01 -11.39 -3.20
C PHE A 65 5.76 -12.69 -2.41
N PRO A 66 4.53 -13.05 -2.02
CA PRO A 66 4.28 -14.33 -1.36
C PRO A 66 4.56 -15.54 -2.26
N LEU A 67 4.44 -15.41 -3.60
CA LEU A 67 4.87 -16.46 -4.53
C LEU A 67 6.38 -16.73 -4.45
N LEU A 68 7.19 -15.77 -3.98
CA LEU A 68 8.62 -15.99 -3.78
C LEU A 68 8.91 -17.04 -2.69
N ALA A 69 7.99 -17.20 -1.72
CA ALA A 69 8.09 -18.27 -0.74
C ALA A 69 8.07 -19.66 -1.39
N ALA A 70 7.31 -19.83 -2.49
CA ALA A 70 7.24 -21.08 -3.24
C ALA A 70 8.55 -21.42 -3.99
N VAL A 71 9.39 -20.41 -4.26
CA VAL A 71 10.73 -20.59 -4.85
C VAL A 71 11.85 -20.57 -3.81
N GLY A 72 11.51 -20.75 -2.53
CA GLY A 72 12.47 -20.97 -1.44
C GLY A 72 12.93 -19.71 -0.71
N TRP A 73 12.31 -18.55 -0.95
CA TRP A 73 12.63 -17.35 -0.17
C TRP A 73 12.04 -17.46 1.25
N SER A 74 12.86 -17.17 2.24
CA SER A 74 12.41 -17.04 3.63
C SER A 74 11.49 -15.82 3.80
N ARG A 75 10.64 -15.85 4.85
CA ARG A 75 9.71 -14.74 5.17
C ARG A 75 10.38 -13.37 5.16
N TRP A 76 11.53 -13.26 5.81
CA TRP A 76 12.23 -11.99 5.92
C TRP A 76 12.65 -11.46 4.54
N GLN A 77 13.09 -12.33 3.63
CA GLN A 77 13.59 -11.91 2.31
C GLN A 77 12.48 -11.31 1.46
N TRP A 78 11.34 -11.98 1.36
CA TRP A 78 10.25 -11.47 0.51
C TRP A 78 9.51 -10.31 1.18
N VAL A 79 9.42 -10.25 2.52
CA VAL A 79 8.90 -9.09 3.25
C VAL A 79 9.81 -7.88 3.02
N THR A 80 11.12 -7.99 3.26
CA THR A 80 12.05 -6.88 3.03
C THR A 80 12.03 -6.41 1.58
N ALA A 81 11.93 -7.33 0.62
CA ALA A 81 11.82 -6.96 -0.78
C ALA A 81 10.51 -6.21 -1.09
N ALA A 82 9.38 -6.61 -0.48
CA ALA A 82 8.11 -5.89 -0.58
C ALA A 82 8.20 -4.48 0.05
N GLU A 83 8.80 -4.36 1.23
CA GLU A 83 8.98 -3.09 1.97
C GLU A 83 9.92 -2.11 1.27
N VAL A 84 10.83 -2.61 0.41
CA VAL A 84 11.65 -1.75 -0.45
C VAL A 84 10.89 -1.41 -1.73
N PHE A 85 10.23 -2.40 -2.33
CA PHE A 85 9.53 -2.25 -3.60
C PHE A 85 8.40 -1.22 -3.51
N ALA A 86 7.50 -1.35 -2.52
CA ALA A 86 6.31 -0.52 -2.42
C ALA A 86 6.65 0.98 -2.38
N PRO A 87 7.44 1.48 -1.40
CA PRO A 87 7.78 2.91 -1.37
C PRO A 87 8.63 3.35 -2.57
N ALA A 88 9.50 2.50 -3.12
CA ALA A 88 10.30 2.86 -4.30
C ALA A 88 9.42 3.03 -5.56
N ALA A 89 8.47 2.12 -5.78
CA ALA A 89 7.50 2.18 -6.86
C ALA A 89 6.60 3.41 -6.70
N GLU A 90 6.09 3.66 -5.50
CA GLU A 90 5.22 4.80 -5.23
C GLU A 90 5.93 6.14 -5.38
N CYS A 91 7.15 6.26 -4.85
CA CYS A 91 7.98 7.46 -5.07
C CYS A 91 8.23 7.69 -6.56
N THR A 92 8.47 6.63 -7.34
CA THR A 92 8.69 6.72 -8.80
C THR A 92 7.42 7.17 -9.52
N LEU A 93 6.27 6.57 -9.20
CA LEU A 93 4.97 6.91 -9.79
C LEU A 93 4.56 8.35 -9.43
N PHE A 94 4.71 8.73 -8.16
CA PHE A 94 4.41 10.08 -7.69
C PHE A 94 5.34 11.12 -8.33
N ALA A 95 6.64 10.83 -8.40
CA ALA A 95 7.60 11.72 -9.04
C ALA A 95 7.27 11.94 -10.53
N ARG A 96 6.87 10.88 -11.25
CA ARG A 96 6.41 11.01 -12.65
C ARG A 96 5.14 11.83 -12.75
N LEU A 97 4.16 11.61 -11.86
CA LEU A 97 2.94 12.39 -11.82
C LEU A 97 3.23 13.88 -11.59
N ILE A 98 4.09 14.22 -10.64
CA ILE A 98 4.46 15.61 -10.35
C ILE A 98 5.36 16.20 -11.44
N ALA A 99 6.25 15.42 -12.06
CA ALA A 99 7.08 15.89 -13.17
C ALA A 99 6.26 16.34 -14.39
N THR A 100 5.05 15.78 -14.57
CA THR A 100 4.09 16.24 -15.60
C THR A 100 3.34 17.52 -15.22
N ARG A 101 3.51 18.00 -13.98
CA ARG A 101 2.87 19.22 -13.47
C ARG A 101 3.92 20.32 -13.21
N SER A 102 3.51 21.57 -13.40
CA SER A 102 4.33 22.80 -13.44
C SER A 102 5.48 22.90 -12.42
N ASP A 103 6.57 23.58 -12.81
CA ASP A 103 7.89 23.67 -12.17
C ASP A 103 7.93 24.05 -10.67
N GLY A 104 6.88 24.69 -10.14
CA GLY A 104 6.82 25.13 -8.74
C GLY A 104 6.75 24.01 -7.69
N MET A 105 6.42 22.78 -8.09
CA MET A 105 6.22 21.65 -7.16
C MET A 105 7.46 20.79 -6.95
N ARG A 106 8.49 20.92 -7.80
CA ARG A 106 9.72 20.10 -7.72
C ARG A 106 10.48 20.27 -6.41
N HIS A 107 10.42 21.45 -5.79
CA HIS A 107 11.09 21.74 -4.51
C HIS A 107 10.50 20.96 -3.32
N ALA A 108 9.22 20.57 -3.39
CA ALA A 108 8.57 19.77 -2.35
C ALA A 108 8.82 18.26 -2.52
N MET A 109 9.37 17.83 -3.65
CA MET A 109 9.52 16.42 -4.01
C MET A 109 10.26 15.58 -2.95
N PRO A 110 11.41 16.02 -2.38
CA PRO A 110 12.09 15.21 -1.37
C PRO A 110 11.24 14.98 -0.11
N ARG A 111 10.50 16.01 0.32
CA ARG A 111 9.58 15.92 1.45
C ARG A 111 8.42 14.97 1.15
N ASP A 112 7.85 15.06 -0.05
CA ASP A 112 6.74 14.19 -0.45
C ASP A 112 7.20 12.72 -0.55
N MET A 113 8.40 12.47 -1.07
CA MET A 113 9.00 11.12 -1.10
C MET A 113 9.20 10.55 0.30
N VAL A 114 9.76 11.33 1.23
CA VAL A 114 9.88 10.91 2.64
C VAL A 114 8.50 10.61 3.24
N THR A 115 7.50 11.42 2.92
CA THR A 115 6.13 11.20 3.38
C THR A 115 5.56 9.87 2.87
N ILE A 116 5.77 9.55 1.58
CA ILE A 116 5.34 8.30 0.97
C ILE A 116 6.03 7.09 1.62
N VAL A 117 7.35 7.17 1.85
CA VAL A 117 8.11 6.11 2.53
C VAL A 117 7.57 5.87 3.94
N LEU A 118 7.32 6.95 4.70
CA LEU A 118 6.76 6.85 6.05
C LEU A 118 5.34 6.29 6.04
N ALA A 119 4.51 6.67 5.08
CA ALA A 119 3.16 6.14 4.92
C ALA A 119 3.17 4.62 4.72
N ASN A 120 4.00 4.12 3.80
CA ASN A 120 4.18 2.68 3.53
C ASN A 120 4.67 1.94 4.78
N ALA A 121 5.73 2.43 5.42
CA ALA A 121 6.30 1.79 6.60
C ALA A 121 5.30 1.73 7.77
N LEU A 122 4.51 2.79 7.96
CA LEU A 122 3.45 2.82 8.97
C LEU A 122 2.32 1.85 8.64
N SER A 123 1.90 1.78 7.38
CA SER A 123 0.90 0.83 6.87
C SER A 123 1.30 -0.62 7.16
N PHE A 124 2.54 -0.99 6.84
CA PHE A 124 3.10 -2.30 7.17
C PHE A 124 3.13 -2.55 8.68
N GLY A 125 3.65 -1.58 9.45
CA GLY A 125 3.73 -1.71 10.91
C GLY A 125 2.36 -1.93 11.58
N VAL A 126 1.33 -1.23 11.11
CA VAL A 126 -0.06 -1.43 11.58
C VAL A 126 -0.58 -2.81 11.17
N GLY A 127 -0.33 -3.25 9.94
CA GLY A 127 -0.71 -4.59 9.48
C GLY A 127 -0.07 -5.70 10.32
N GLU A 128 1.23 -5.63 10.55
CA GLU A 128 1.97 -6.66 11.31
C GLU A 128 1.55 -6.67 12.80
N THR A 129 1.30 -5.50 13.41
CA THR A 129 0.82 -5.45 14.80
C THR A 129 -0.57 -6.06 14.97
N LEU A 130 -1.48 -5.86 14.01
CA LEU A 130 -2.80 -6.51 14.02
C LEU A 130 -2.71 -8.01 13.81
N LEU A 131 -1.82 -8.47 12.92
CA LEU A 131 -1.55 -9.89 12.71
C LEU A 131 -1.07 -10.56 14.01
N LEU A 132 -0.12 -9.94 14.70
CA LEU A 132 0.41 -10.44 15.97
C LEU A 132 -0.62 -10.39 17.11
N SER A 133 -1.53 -9.42 17.09
CA SER A 133 -2.59 -9.28 18.10
C SER A 133 -3.72 -10.28 17.93
N GLY A 134 -3.99 -10.74 16.71
CA GLY A 134 -5.00 -11.76 16.41
C GLY A 134 -4.56 -13.21 16.70
N HIS A 135 -3.29 -13.42 17.07
CA HIS A 135 -2.74 -14.73 17.46
C HIS A 135 -2.57 -14.91 18.99
N ARG A 136 -3.14 -14.00 19.79
CA ARG A 136 -3.29 -14.17 21.25
C ARG A 136 -4.73 -14.51 21.59
#